data_AF-A0A2S7CRT5-F1
#
_entry.id   AF-A0A2S7CRT5-F1
#
_cell.length_a   1.000
_cell.length_b   1.000
_cell.length_c   1.000
_cell.angle_alpha   90.00
_cell.angle_beta   90.00
_cell.angle_gamma   90.00
#
_symmetry.space_group_name_H-M   'P 1'
#
loop_
_entity.id
_entity.type
_entity.pdbx_description
1 polymer ?
#
loop_
_entity_poly.entity_id
_entity_poly.type
_entity_poly.pdbx_seq_one_letter_code
_entity_poly.pdbx_strand_id
1 'polypeptide(L)'
;MPEHTTTDSTGLVVQVGTLVQVTHLHESTVCLLPQLERDRLLSMVGETFEVYEVDRWGQAWVEKQWHQGEDLVDSHSLGLEPEQMLVAQDGA
;
A
#
# COMPACT_ATOMS: atom_id res chain seq x y z
N MET A 1 0.96 -13.13 -17.46
CA MET A 1 1.99 -12.40 -16.71
C MET A 1 2.43 -13.33 -15.58
N PRO A 2 3.71 -13.54 -15.29
CA PRO A 2 4.09 -14.27 -14.08
C PRO A 2 3.46 -13.56 -12.88
N GLU A 3 2.81 -14.34 -12.01
CA GLU A 3 2.25 -13.85 -10.77
C GLU A 3 3.45 -13.54 -9.86
N HIS A 4 3.86 -12.27 -9.82
CA HIS A 4 4.88 -11.86 -8.87
C HIS A 4 4.25 -11.92 -7.48
N THR A 5 5.00 -12.46 -6.54
CA THR A 5 4.62 -12.50 -5.14
C THR A 5 5.72 -11.84 -4.34
N THR A 6 5.30 -11.26 -3.22
CA THR A 6 6.20 -10.71 -2.21
C THR A 6 5.80 -11.27 -0.85
N THR A 7 6.45 -10.81 0.22
CA THR A 7 6.11 -11.21 1.58
C THR A 7 5.83 -9.99 2.42
N ASP A 8 5.06 -10.14 3.50
CA ASP A 8 4.93 -9.10 4.51
C ASP A 8 6.08 -9.16 5.54
N SER A 9 6.01 -8.28 6.54
CA SER A 9 7.00 -8.16 7.62
C SER A 9 7.11 -9.41 8.52
N THR A 10 6.13 -10.33 8.43
CA THR A 10 6.07 -11.59 9.17
C THR A 10 6.48 -12.80 8.32
N GLY A 11 6.71 -12.59 7.02
CA GLY A 11 7.05 -13.64 6.05
C GLY A 11 5.83 -14.31 5.40
N LEU A 12 4.62 -13.76 5.57
CA LEU A 12 3.42 -14.24 4.87
C LEU A 12 3.46 -13.79 3.41
N VAL A 13 3.02 -14.67 2.51
CA VAL A 13 3.00 -14.37 1.07
C VAL A 13 1.92 -13.35 0.76
N VAL A 14 2.31 -12.30 0.06
CA VAL A 14 1.47 -11.24 -0.49
C VAL A 14 1.46 -11.39 -2.01
N GLN A 15 0.26 -11.44 -2.57
CA GLN A 15 0.03 -11.52 -4.02
C GLN A 15 -1.12 -10.58 -4.40
N VAL A 16 -1.37 -10.44 -5.70
CA VAL A 16 -2.53 -9.67 -6.19
C VAL A 16 -3.83 -10.23 -5.59
N GLY A 17 -4.67 -9.35 -5.06
CA GLY A 17 -5.89 -9.68 -4.32
C GLY A 17 -5.70 -9.91 -2.82
N THR A 18 -4.46 -9.93 -2.31
CA THR A 18 -4.21 -10.01 -0.87
C THR A 18 -4.53 -8.68 -0.20
N LEU A 19 -5.26 -8.73 0.91
CA LEU A 19 -5.47 -7.56 1.77
C LEU A 19 -4.27 -7.38 2.70
N VAL A 20 -3.65 -6.20 2.64
CA VAL A 20 -2.51 -5.85 3.49
C VAL A 20 -2.78 -4.55 4.23
N GLN A 21 -2.46 -4.53 5.52
CA GLN A 21 -2.47 -3.32 6.33
C GLN A 21 -1.13 -2.61 6.19
N VAL A 22 -1.16 -1.31 5.91
CA VAL A 22 0.04 -0.47 5.91
C VAL A 22 0.42 -0.21 7.36
N THR A 23 1.58 -0.70 7.81
CA THR A 23 1.97 -0.58 9.23
C THR A 23 2.72 0.72 9.48
N HIS A 24 3.64 1.07 8.59
CA HIS A 24 4.45 2.28 8.68
C HIS A 24 5.02 2.63 7.30
N LEU A 25 5.41 3.89 7.15
CA LEU A 25 6.14 4.38 5.98
C LEU A 25 7.44 5.01 6.45
N HIS A 26 8.52 4.82 5.69
CA HIS A 26 9.80 5.42 6.03
C HIS A 26 9.69 6.94 6.01
N GLU A 27 10.13 7.59 7.09
CA GLU A 27 10.15 9.05 7.19
C GLU A 27 10.94 9.68 6.02
N SER A 28 11.98 9.00 5.53
CA SER A 28 12.75 9.43 4.37
C SER A 28 11.92 9.55 3.09
N THR A 29 10.91 8.69 2.91
CA THR A 29 10.00 8.70 1.74
C THR A 29 9.02 9.86 1.84
N VAL A 30 8.46 10.11 3.03
CA VAL A 30 7.45 11.18 3.23
C VAL A 30 8.05 12.58 3.47
N CYS A 31 9.29 12.68 3.94
CA CYS A 31 9.92 13.97 4.26
C CYS A 31 10.23 14.79 2.99
N LEU A 32 10.50 14.11 1.87
CA LEU A 32 10.78 14.75 0.58
C LEU A 32 9.51 15.21 -0.16
N LEU A 33 8.34 14.75 0.28
CA LEU A 33 7.07 15.06 -0.38
C LEU A 33 6.46 16.37 0.15
N PRO A 34 5.70 17.09 -0.71
CA PRO A 34 4.83 18.19 -0.31
C PRO A 34 3.91 17.78 0.85
N GLN A 35 3.52 18.75 1.70
CA GLN A 35 2.67 18.50 2.87
C GLN A 35 1.40 17.72 2.51
N LEU A 36 0.71 18.11 1.43
CA LEU A 36 -0.52 17.46 1.00
C LEU A 36 -0.33 15.97 0.65
N GLU A 37 0.75 15.62 -0.07
CA GLU A 37 1.05 14.22 -0.41
C GLU A 37 1.46 13.44 0.84
N ARG A 38 2.23 14.06 1.73
CA ARG A 38 2.59 13.47 3.01
C ARG A 38 1.35 13.14 3.85
N ASP A 39 0.43 14.09 4.00
CA ASP A 39 -0.81 13.87 4.76
C ASP A 39 -1.66 12.74 4.13
N ARG A 40 -1.72 12.68 2.80
CA ARG A 40 -2.39 11.58 2.08
C ARG A 40 -1.74 10.22 2.35
N LEU A 41 -0.42 10.12 2.26
CA LEU A 41 0.31 8.88 2.55
C LEU A 41 0.20 8.47 4.01
N LEU A 42 0.31 9.42 4.94
CA LEU A 42 0.10 9.16 6.37
C LEU A 42 -1.32 8.69 6.65
N SER A 43 -2.32 9.16 5.90
CA SER A 43 -3.69 8.64 6.01
C SER A 43 -3.84 7.19 5.54
N MET A 44 -2.88 6.64 4.78
CA MET A 44 -2.89 5.23 4.40
C MET A 44 -2.32 4.34 5.52
N VAL A 45 -1.50 4.89 6.42
CA VAL A 45 -0.92 4.14 7.52
C VAL A 45 -2.01 3.73 8.51
N GLY A 46 -2.06 2.44 8.82
CA GLY A 46 -3.07 1.81 9.67
C GLY A 46 -4.30 1.33 8.91
N GLU A 47 -4.49 1.71 7.65
CA GLU A 47 -5.57 1.22 6.80
C GLU A 47 -5.15 -0.05 6.03
N THR A 48 -6.16 -0.83 5.63
CA THR A 48 -6.00 -2.06 4.86
C THR A 48 -6.40 -1.83 3.41
N PHE A 49 -5.55 -2.28 2.48
CA PHE A 49 -5.78 -2.16 1.05
C PHE A 49 -5.59 -3.49 0.36
N GLU A 50 -6.30 -3.67 -0.76
CA GLU A 50 -6.07 -4.78 -1.66
C GLU A 50 -4.87 -4.49 -2.56
N VAL A 51 -3.97 -5.46 -2.66
CA VAL A 51 -2.83 -5.39 -3.57
C VAL A 51 -3.33 -5.62 -5.00
N TYR A 52 -3.18 -4.62 -5.86
CA TYR A 52 -3.61 -4.73 -7.27
C TYR A 52 -2.47 -5.21 -8.18
N GLU A 53 -1.22 -4.99 -7.77
CA GLU A 53 -0.04 -5.39 -8.53
C GLU A 53 1.12 -5.73 -7.57
N VAL A 54 1.94 -6.70 -7.95
CA VAL A 54 3.25 -6.92 -7.34
C VAL A 54 4.28 -6.79 -8.45
N ASP A 55 5.28 -5.96 -8.24
CA ASP A 55 6.29 -5.73 -9.26
C ASP A 55 7.44 -6.76 -9.20
N ARG A 56 8.31 -6.71 -10.20
CA ARG A 56 9.48 -7.60 -10.31
C ARG A 56 10.54 -7.38 -9.23
N TRP A 57 10.46 -6.27 -8.48
CA TRP A 57 11.36 -5.96 -7.37
C TRP A 57 10.80 -6.44 -6.03
N GLY A 58 9.60 -7.02 -6.02
CA GLY A 58 8.95 -7.52 -4.82
C GLY A 58 8.24 -6.44 -4.02
N GLN A 59 7.86 -5.31 -4.64
CA GLN A 59 6.99 -4.33 -3.99
C GLN A 59 5.53 -4.64 -4.29
N ALA A 60 4.69 -4.58 -3.26
CA ALA A 60 3.24 -4.69 -3.41
C ALA A 60 2.64 -3.30 -3.61
N TRP A 61 1.88 -3.15 -4.68
CA TRP A 61 1.24 -1.88 -5.03
C TRP A 61 -0.21 -1.88 -4.57
N VAL A 62 -0.54 -0.87 -3.79
CA VAL A 62 -1.90 -0.58 -3.31
C VAL A 62 -2.36 0.76 -3.83
N GLU A 63 -3.66 0.94 -4.01
CA GLU A 63 -4.24 2.21 -4.45
C GLU A 63 -5.21 2.71 -3.39
N LYS A 64 -5.16 4.01 -3.10
CA LYS A 64 -6.23 4.72 -2.40
C LYS A 64 -6.84 5.76 -3.33
N GLN A 65 -8.16 5.81 -3.35
CA GLN A 65 -8.94 6.77 -4.12
C GLN A 65 -9.63 7.73 -3.14
N TRP A 66 -9.47 9.03 -3.36
CA TRP A 66 -10.14 10.09 -2.61
C TRP A 66 -11.10 10.80 -3.56
N HIS A 67 -12.37 10.82 -3.19
CA HIS A 67 -13.40 11.54 -3.93
C HIS A 67 -13.40 13.01 -3.48
N GLN A 68 -12.96 13.93 -4.35
CA GLN A 68 -13.02 15.37 -4.15
C GLN A 68 -14.19 16.00 -4.91
N GLY A 69 -15.41 15.50 -4.68
CA GLY A 69 -16.65 16.00 -5.32
C GLY A 69 -17.20 15.06 -6.40
N GLU A 70 -18.15 15.55 -7.20
CA GLU A 70 -18.94 14.75 -8.17
C GLU A 70 -18.11 14.16 -9.33
N ASP A 71 -16.96 14.76 -9.70
CA ASP A 71 -16.20 14.36 -10.90
C ASP A 71 -14.66 14.25 -10.71
N LEU A 72 -14.14 14.53 -9.51
CA LEU A 72 -12.70 14.46 -9.23
C LEU A 72 -12.39 13.27 -8.31
N VAL A 73 -11.84 12.22 -8.91
CA VAL A 73 -11.21 11.11 -8.18
C VAL A 73 -9.71 11.34 -8.22
N ASP A 74 -9.14 11.73 -7.09
CA ASP A 74 -7.70 11.64 -6.88
C ASP A 74 -7.39 10.19 -6.54
N SER A 75 -6.51 9.53 -7.28
CA SER A 75 -5.95 8.25 -6.86
C SER A 75 -4.46 8.37 -6.61
N HIS A 76 -3.98 7.60 -5.64
CA HIS A 76 -2.57 7.53 -5.32
C HIS A 76 -2.20 6.07 -5.15
N SER A 77 -1.23 5.65 -5.95
CA SER A 77 -0.62 4.33 -5.84
C SER A 77 0.58 4.41 -4.91
N LEU A 78 0.69 3.43 -4.03
CA LEU A 78 1.79 3.30 -3.09
C LEU A 78 2.42 1.92 -3.21
N GLY A 79 3.71 1.88 -3.53
CA GLY A 79 4.52 0.67 -3.48
C GLY A 79 4.99 0.43 -2.04
N LEU A 80 4.56 -0.70 -1.47
CA LEU A 80 4.91 -1.14 -0.13
C LEU A 80 6.06 -2.15 -0.19
N GLU A 81 7.07 -1.90 0.65
CA GLU A 81 8.09 -2.89 0.94
C GLU A 81 7.55 -3.93 1.93
N PRO A 82 8.09 -5.16 1.95
CA PRO A 82 7.71 -6.20 2.92
C PRO A 82 7.57 -5.70 4.35
N GLU A 83 8.52 -4.89 4.81
CA GLU A 83 8.56 -4.37 6.17
C GLU A 83 7.40 -3.39 6.47
N GLN A 84 6.88 -2.70 5.46
CA GLN A 84 5.87 -1.64 5.58
C GLN A 84 4.44 -2.17 5.60
N MET A 85 4.26 -3.48 5.46
CA MET A 85 2.95 -4.11 5.36
C MET A 85 2.82 -5.35 6.22
N LEU A 86 1.57 -5.69 6.52
CA LEU A 86 1.19 -6.88 7.26
C LEU A 86 -0.07 -7.45 6.64
N VAL A 87 -0.10 -8.75 6.34
CA VAL A 87 -1.28 -9.39 5.75
C VAL A 87 -2.45 -9.26 6.74
N ALA A 88 -3.54 -8.64 6.30
CA ALA A 88 -4.76 -8.60 7.08
C ALA A 88 -5.30 -10.03 7.16
N GLN A 89 -5.18 -10.66 8.34
CA GLN A 89 -5.81 -11.95 8.56
C GLN A 89 -7.32 -11.74 8.56
N ASP A 90 -8.00 -12.25 7.54
CA ASP A 90 -9.46 -12.39 7.59
C ASP A 90 -9.75 -13.30 8.79
N GLY A 91 -10.37 -12.72 9.82
CA GLY A 91 -10.74 -13.46 11.01
C GLY A 91 -11.62 -14.64 10.62
N ALA A 92 -11.17 -15.84 11.00
CA ALA A 92 -11.87 -17.12 10.84
C ALA A 92 -13.34 -17.09 11.31
#